data_AF-A0A3M6Z0A5-F1
#
_entry.id   AF-A0A3M6Z0A5-F1
#
_cell.length_a   1.000
_cell.length_b   1.000
_cell.length_c   1.000
_cell.angle_alpha   90.00
_cell.angle_beta   90.00
_cell.angle_gamma   90.00
#
_symmetry.space_group_name_H-M   'P 1'
#
loop_
_entity.id
_entity.type
_entity.pdbx_description
1 polymer ?
#
loop_
_entity_poly.entity_id
_entity_poly.type
_entity_poly.pdbx_seq_one_letter_code
_entity_poly.pdbx_strand_id
1 'polypeptide(L)'
;MELINPGPLNETFTLPDVRGESEDGDALSLQLSRYLKSEHLVNVQLGGPIVVGPELFSLSGGEGATLWPNLERFLLSFSTHRPDGGWYFERDPTTSPESPDPDEEAWEGSESEEESDSAFDSDESFFEVDPAKPDHYDEEKEERLQGFKPINCFRTQPNAHLEAFLGSMAVAVGRMPKLRYFAAGADVAHCKRTGYARQSFEFEFTAVQDDREKARLHWTVPQGWRMGGPLEKLWQSIIGDYETVDYEQW
;
A
#
# COMPACT_ATOMS: atom_id res chain seq x y z
N MET A 1 23.43 20.63 -25.00
CA MET A 1 22.75 20.67 -23.69
C MET A 1 21.93 19.41 -23.63
N GLU A 2 22.34 18.45 -22.81
CA GLU A 2 21.49 17.29 -22.52
C GLU A 2 20.33 17.80 -21.67
N LEU A 3 19.11 17.66 -22.19
CA LEU A 3 17.90 17.85 -21.42
C LEU A 3 17.84 16.69 -20.43
N ILE A 4 18.40 16.91 -19.24
CA ILE A 4 18.18 16.01 -18.10
C ILE A 4 16.71 16.20 -17.75
N ASN A 5 15.87 15.26 -18.14
CA ASN A 5 14.49 15.23 -17.65
C ASN A 5 14.59 14.95 -16.14
N PRO A 6 14.29 15.92 -15.26
CA PRO A 6 14.20 15.59 -13.84
C PRO A 6 13.10 14.55 -13.72
N GLY A 7 13.29 13.50 -12.91
CA GLY A 7 12.23 12.54 -12.62
C GLY A 7 10.93 13.24 -12.17
N PRO A 8 9.82 12.50 -12.01
CA PRO A 8 8.53 13.11 -11.70
C PRO A 8 8.66 14.06 -10.51
N LEU A 9 8.22 15.30 -10.68
CA LEU A 9 8.47 16.43 -9.76
C LEU A 9 7.87 16.22 -8.35
N ASN A 10 7.10 15.14 -8.17
CA ASN A 10 6.44 14.77 -6.94
C ASN A 10 7.10 13.60 -6.19
N GLU A 11 8.30 13.16 -6.56
CA GLU A 11 9.03 12.12 -5.78
C GLU A 11 9.20 12.54 -4.32
N THR A 12 9.43 13.83 -4.10
CA THR A 12 9.60 14.44 -2.78
C THR A 12 8.28 14.92 -2.17
N PHE A 13 7.14 14.69 -2.82
CA PHE A 13 5.84 15.10 -2.29
C PHE A 13 5.54 14.41 -0.97
N THR A 14 5.35 15.21 0.07
CA THR A 14 4.90 14.76 1.39
C THR A 14 3.47 15.23 1.61
N LEU A 15 2.65 14.35 2.16
CA LEU A 15 1.31 14.68 2.61
C LEU A 15 1.34 15.46 3.94
N PRO A 16 0.24 16.10 4.34
CA PRO A 16 0.14 16.70 5.66
C PRO A 16 0.42 15.69 6.77
N ASP A 17 1.23 16.08 7.74
CA ASP A 17 1.49 15.30 8.95
C ASP A 17 0.23 15.29 9.83
N VAL A 18 -0.43 14.13 9.92
CA VAL A 18 -1.66 13.95 10.70
C VAL A 18 -1.40 13.62 12.18
N ARG A 19 -0.13 13.50 12.58
CA ARG A 19 0.26 13.32 13.99
C ARG A 19 0.12 14.61 14.80
N GLY A 20 0.15 15.75 14.13
CA GLY A 20 0.14 17.07 14.78
C GLY A 20 1.37 17.26 15.68
N GLU A 21 1.16 17.72 16.91
CA GLU A 21 2.23 17.95 17.90
C GLU A 21 2.59 16.70 18.73
N SER A 22 2.05 15.53 18.38
CA SER A 22 2.25 14.30 19.15
C SER A 22 3.63 13.69 18.89
N GLU A 23 4.49 13.64 19.91
CA GLU A 23 5.77 12.93 19.87
C GLU A 23 5.60 11.40 19.99
N ASP A 24 4.46 10.95 20.53
CA ASP A 24 4.16 9.54 20.81
C ASP A 24 3.60 8.78 19.59
N GLY A 25 3.46 9.45 18.45
CA GLY A 25 2.90 8.92 17.21
C GLY A 25 1.45 9.36 16.97
N ASP A 26 0.77 8.72 16.01
CA ASP A 26 -0.52 9.20 15.54
C ASP A 26 -1.69 8.84 16.49
N ALA A 27 -2.57 9.81 16.72
CA ALA A 27 -3.64 9.69 17.71
C ALA A 27 -4.64 8.57 17.35
N LEU A 28 -4.86 8.31 16.06
CA LEU A 28 -5.78 7.27 15.60
C LEU A 28 -5.26 5.89 15.97
N SER A 29 -4.01 5.57 15.60
CA SER A 29 -3.35 4.31 15.90
C SER A 29 -3.22 4.09 17.39
N LEU A 30 -2.87 5.12 18.17
CA LEU A 30 -2.80 5.01 19.63
C LEU A 30 -4.15 4.66 20.27
N GLN A 31 -5.23 5.30 19.83
CA GLN A 31 -6.57 5.03 20.37
C GLN A 31 -7.11 3.68 19.90
N LEU A 32 -6.91 3.33 18.63
CA LEU A 32 -7.26 2.01 18.10
C LEU A 32 -6.48 0.92 18.83
N SER A 33 -5.18 1.11 19.09
CA SER A 33 -4.37 0.16 19.86
C SER A 33 -4.98 -0.13 21.22
N ARG A 34 -5.44 0.89 21.96
CA ARG A 34 -6.13 0.71 23.24
C ARG A 34 -7.45 -0.05 23.08
N TYR A 35 -8.20 0.25 22.03
CA TYR A 35 -9.47 -0.41 21.76
C TYR A 35 -9.27 -1.90 21.43
N LEU A 36 -8.30 -2.22 20.57
CA LEU A 36 -7.95 -3.60 20.16
C LEU A 36 -7.57 -4.49 21.35
N LYS A 37 -7.02 -3.92 22.41
CA LYS A 37 -6.64 -4.64 23.65
C LYS A 37 -7.84 -4.95 24.57
N SER A 38 -9.05 -4.52 24.21
CA SER A 38 -10.28 -4.84 24.94
C SER A 38 -10.59 -6.33 24.90
N GLU A 39 -11.05 -6.89 26.02
CA GLU A 39 -11.44 -8.30 26.12
C GLU A 39 -12.67 -8.64 25.27
N HIS A 40 -13.44 -7.67 24.81
CA HIS A 40 -14.68 -7.94 24.07
C HIS A 40 -14.49 -8.05 22.56
N LEU A 41 -13.30 -7.71 22.05
CA LEU A 41 -13.04 -7.73 20.61
C LEU A 41 -12.51 -9.10 20.18
N VAL A 42 -13.25 -9.71 19.26
CA VAL A 42 -12.94 -11.02 18.68
C VAL A 42 -12.60 -10.90 17.21
N ASN A 43 -13.40 -10.14 16.46
CA ASN A 43 -13.23 -9.93 15.04
C ASN A 43 -13.13 -8.43 14.76
N VAL A 44 -12.06 -8.01 14.10
CA VAL A 44 -11.85 -6.62 13.73
C VAL A 44 -11.53 -6.54 12.25
N GLN A 45 -12.23 -5.64 11.56
CA GLN A 45 -11.95 -5.26 10.19
C GLN A 45 -11.88 -3.75 10.10
N LEU A 46 -10.70 -3.26 9.75
CA LEU A 46 -10.42 -1.86 9.46
C LEU A 46 -10.33 -1.74 7.94
N GLY A 47 -11.42 -1.29 7.33
CA GLY A 47 -11.57 -1.20 5.87
C GLY A 47 -11.38 0.22 5.34
N GLY A 48 -10.77 0.34 4.17
CA GLY A 48 -10.45 1.60 3.49
C GLY A 48 -8.98 1.96 3.61
N PRO A 49 -8.50 3.01 2.91
CA PRO A 49 -7.11 3.45 2.98
C PRO A 49 -6.85 4.20 4.28
N ILE A 50 -6.86 3.49 5.41
CA ILE A 50 -6.70 4.08 6.73
C ILE A 50 -5.22 4.39 6.95
N VAL A 51 -4.92 5.65 7.25
CA VAL A 51 -3.57 6.07 7.61
C VAL A 51 -3.29 5.63 9.05
N VAL A 52 -2.46 4.62 9.22
CA VAL A 52 -2.06 4.06 10.52
C VAL A 52 -0.56 3.85 10.57
N GLY A 53 0.01 3.98 11.76
CA GLY A 53 1.41 3.76 12.05
C GLY A 53 1.66 2.51 12.89
N PRO A 54 2.94 2.16 13.13
CA PRO A 54 3.34 1.03 13.97
C PRO A 54 2.78 1.09 15.40
N GLU A 55 2.40 2.28 15.88
CA GLU A 55 1.82 2.52 17.19
C GLU A 55 0.50 1.77 17.41
N LEU A 56 -0.20 1.41 16.33
CA LEU A 56 -1.39 0.57 16.35
C LEU A 56 -1.12 -0.77 17.05
N PHE A 57 0.08 -1.29 16.83
CA PHE A 57 0.58 -2.56 17.37
C PHE A 57 1.51 -2.34 18.57
N SER A 58 1.51 -1.14 19.16
CA SER A 58 2.38 -0.80 20.27
C SER A 58 2.18 -1.75 21.46
N LEU A 59 3.30 -2.22 21.99
CA LEU A 59 3.35 -3.05 23.18
C LEU A 59 3.27 -2.22 24.46
N SER A 60 2.35 -1.25 24.51
CA SER A 60 2.06 -0.51 25.74
C SER A 60 1.28 -1.42 26.70
N GLY A 61 2.03 -2.06 27.60
CA GLY A 61 1.58 -2.94 28.69
C GLY A 61 2.78 -3.73 29.22
N GLY A 62 2.93 -3.85 30.54
CA GLY A 62 4.14 -4.41 31.18
C GLY A 62 4.56 -5.79 30.65
N GLU A 63 5.83 -6.14 30.84
CA GLU A 63 6.38 -7.45 30.45
C GLU A 63 5.47 -8.60 30.94
N GLY A 64 5.00 -9.43 30.00
CA GLY A 64 4.19 -10.61 30.29
C GLY A 64 2.67 -10.44 30.15
N ALA A 65 2.14 -9.26 29.81
CA ALA A 65 0.71 -9.12 29.54
C ALA A 65 0.31 -9.69 28.16
N THR A 66 -0.71 -10.54 28.12
CA THR A 66 -1.46 -10.86 26.89
C THR A 66 -2.19 -9.62 26.44
N LEU A 67 -1.62 -8.91 25.47
CA LEU A 67 -2.11 -7.61 25.04
C LEU A 67 -3.41 -7.72 24.22
N TRP A 68 -3.67 -8.87 23.59
CA TRP A 68 -4.88 -9.10 22.77
C TRP A 68 -5.54 -10.43 23.13
N PRO A 69 -6.28 -10.50 24.26
CA PRO A 69 -6.64 -11.78 24.88
C PRO A 69 -7.68 -12.58 24.08
N ASN A 70 -8.55 -11.91 23.31
CA ASN A 70 -9.69 -12.55 22.65
C ASN A 70 -9.76 -12.35 21.13
N LEU A 71 -8.78 -11.69 20.52
CA LEU A 71 -8.77 -11.42 19.09
C LEU A 71 -8.52 -12.70 18.30
N GLU A 72 -9.48 -13.10 17.48
CA GLU A 72 -9.43 -14.29 16.61
C GLU A 72 -9.21 -13.92 15.14
N ARG A 73 -9.79 -12.80 14.68
CA ARG A 73 -9.66 -12.33 13.30
C ARG A 73 -9.31 -10.86 13.26
N PHE A 74 -8.26 -10.51 12.51
CA PHE A 74 -7.87 -9.12 12.26
C PHE A 74 -7.66 -8.87 10.77
N LEU A 75 -8.30 -7.83 10.25
CA LEU A 75 -8.19 -7.40 8.87
C LEU A 75 -7.87 -5.92 8.84
N LEU A 76 -6.80 -5.54 8.14
CA LEU A 76 -6.39 -4.15 7.97
C LEU A 76 -6.18 -3.83 6.49
N SER A 77 -6.98 -2.93 5.96
CA SER A 77 -6.65 -2.18 4.76
C SER A 77 -6.01 -0.87 5.23
N PHE A 78 -4.75 -0.62 4.87
CA PHE A 78 -4.04 0.58 5.25
C PHE A 78 -3.71 1.43 4.01
N SER A 79 -3.54 2.72 4.24
CA SER A 79 -3.13 3.66 3.20
C SER A 79 -1.68 3.41 2.78
N THR A 80 -1.34 3.66 1.52
CA THR A 80 0.07 3.75 1.10
C THR A 80 0.82 4.91 1.79
N HIS A 81 0.08 5.82 2.42
CA HIS A 81 0.58 6.96 3.18
C HIS A 81 0.83 6.62 4.64
N ARG A 82 1.86 7.23 5.20
CA ARG A 82 2.18 7.17 6.62
C ARG A 82 1.55 8.35 7.37
N PRO A 83 1.34 8.23 8.69
CA PRO A 83 0.81 9.32 9.49
C PRO A 83 1.66 10.60 9.49
N ASP A 84 2.97 10.48 9.25
CA ASP A 84 3.90 11.61 9.19
C ASP A 84 3.96 12.32 7.84
N GLY A 85 3.05 11.98 6.92
CA GLY A 85 3.02 12.52 5.57
C GLY A 85 3.94 11.81 4.57
N GLY A 86 4.72 10.82 5.03
CA GLY A 86 5.56 9.99 4.18
C GLY A 86 4.81 8.86 3.48
N TRP A 87 5.57 7.97 2.83
CA TRP A 87 5.05 6.85 2.05
C TRP A 87 5.61 5.52 2.56
N TYR A 88 4.80 4.47 2.47
CA TYR A 88 5.24 3.07 2.69
C TYR A 88 5.85 2.44 1.44
N PHE A 89 5.58 3.04 0.28
CA PHE A 89 6.08 2.59 -1.00
C PHE A 89 6.90 3.71 -1.66
N GLU A 90 7.95 3.30 -2.36
CA GLU A 90 8.86 4.17 -3.08
C GLU A 90 8.96 3.76 -4.55
N ARG A 91 9.64 4.60 -5.33
CA ARG A 91 9.88 4.33 -6.74
C ARG A 91 10.71 3.07 -6.89
N ASP A 92 10.30 2.21 -7.82
CA ASP A 92 11.13 1.08 -8.19
C ASP A 92 12.48 1.56 -8.79
N PRO A 93 13.62 1.22 -8.15
CA PRO A 93 14.93 1.67 -8.60
C PRO A 93 15.33 1.08 -9.96
N THR A 94 14.65 0.02 -10.41
CA THR A 94 14.88 -0.60 -11.73
C THR A 94 14.14 0.13 -12.85
N THR A 95 13.17 0.99 -12.51
CA THR A 95 12.46 1.80 -13.50
C THR A 95 13.36 2.95 -13.97
N SER A 96 13.57 3.05 -15.28
CA SER A 96 14.33 4.16 -15.87
C SER A 96 13.77 5.52 -15.40
N PRO A 97 14.63 6.48 -15.01
CA PRO A 97 14.21 7.86 -14.75
C PRO A 97 13.48 8.48 -15.93
N GLU A 98 13.74 7.98 -17.15
CA GLU A 98 13.16 8.39 -18.43
C GLU A 98 11.81 7.71 -18.75
N SER A 99 11.28 6.86 -17.86
CA SER A 99 9.93 6.32 -18.05
C SER A 99 8.92 7.46 -18.17
N PRO A 100 8.05 7.43 -19.20
CA PRO A 100 7.07 8.49 -19.41
C PRO A 100 6.23 8.68 -18.16
N ASP A 101 5.81 9.92 -17.93
CA ASP A 101 4.91 10.24 -16.83
C ASP A 101 3.68 9.32 -16.99
N PRO A 102 3.24 8.62 -15.93
CA PRO A 102 1.97 7.89 -15.97
C PRO A 102 0.78 8.73 -16.46
N ASP A 103 0.91 10.07 -16.46
CA ASP A 103 -0.07 11.05 -16.94
C ASP A 103 0.15 11.50 -18.41
N GLU A 104 1.27 11.15 -19.03
CA GLU A 104 1.49 11.37 -20.47
C GLU A 104 0.68 10.41 -21.33
N GLU A 105 0.08 9.39 -20.72
CA GLU A 105 -0.65 8.34 -21.44
C GLU A 105 -2.08 8.11 -20.92
N ALA A 106 -2.71 9.15 -20.35
CA ALA A 106 -4.09 9.15 -19.90
C ALA A 106 -5.05 8.78 -21.05
N TRP A 107 -5.74 7.64 -20.89
CA TRP A 107 -7.06 7.31 -21.40
C TRP A 107 -7.61 8.16 -22.58
N GLU A 108 -7.32 7.75 -23.81
CA GLU A 108 -8.33 7.83 -24.86
C GLU A 108 -9.37 6.73 -24.59
N GLY A 109 -10.48 7.07 -23.95
CA GLY A 109 -11.69 6.24 -23.98
C GLY A 109 -11.91 5.33 -22.78
N SER A 110 -12.44 5.88 -21.70
CA SER A 110 -13.56 5.26 -20.97
C SER A 110 -14.28 6.30 -20.15
N GLU A 111 -14.93 7.24 -20.84
CA GLU A 111 -16.22 7.71 -20.38
C GLU A 111 -17.25 6.87 -21.14
N SER A 112 -17.80 5.89 -20.45
CA SER A 112 -19.03 5.24 -20.88
C SER A 112 -20.15 6.26 -20.76
N GLU A 113 -20.30 7.10 -21.79
CA GLU A 113 -21.60 7.68 -22.12
C GLU A 113 -22.18 6.88 -23.28
N GLU A 114 -23.49 6.72 -23.21
CA GLU A 114 -24.28 5.72 -23.92
C GLU A 114 -24.12 5.77 -25.44
N GLU A 115 -24.36 4.61 -26.06
CA GLU A 115 -24.33 4.35 -27.50
C GLU A 115 -24.69 5.56 -28.39
N SER A 116 -23.77 5.96 -29.26
CA SER A 116 -24.14 6.63 -30.51
C SER A 116 -23.21 6.16 -31.63
N ASP A 117 -23.72 5.21 -32.40
CA ASP A 117 -23.15 4.74 -33.66
C ASP A 117 -22.84 5.90 -34.62
N SER A 118 -21.57 6.06 -34.99
CA SER A 118 -21.24 6.51 -36.35
C SER A 118 -19.83 6.07 -36.74
N ALA A 119 -19.79 5.07 -37.61
CA ALA A 119 -18.60 4.69 -38.36
C ALA A 119 -18.19 5.82 -39.31
N PHE A 120 -16.94 6.27 -39.25
CA PHE A 120 -16.26 6.90 -40.39
C PHE A 120 -14.75 6.66 -40.30
N ASP A 121 -14.23 5.90 -41.27
CA ASP A 121 -12.82 5.89 -41.68
C ASP A 121 -12.36 7.32 -41.96
N SER A 122 -11.13 7.69 -41.57
CA SER A 122 -10.17 8.34 -42.49
C SER A 122 -8.85 8.75 -41.82
N ASP A 123 -7.77 8.28 -42.44
CA ASP A 123 -6.41 8.83 -42.53
C ASP A 123 -6.03 10.01 -41.59
N GLU A 124 -5.15 9.72 -40.63
CA GLU A 124 -4.56 10.72 -39.74
C GLU A 124 -3.52 11.60 -40.45
N SER A 125 -3.95 12.82 -40.77
CA SER A 125 -3.09 13.93 -41.18
C SER A 125 -2.57 14.66 -39.93
N PHE A 126 -1.27 14.54 -39.69
CA PHE A 126 -0.49 15.17 -38.61
C PHE A 126 -0.63 16.72 -38.48
N PHE A 127 -1.40 17.40 -39.32
CA PHE A 127 -1.58 18.86 -39.29
C PHE A 127 -3.03 19.34 -39.22
N GLU A 128 -4.03 18.47 -39.14
CA GLU A 128 -5.42 18.90 -38.90
C GLU A 128 -5.66 19.05 -37.39
N VAL A 129 -5.25 20.20 -36.85
CA VAL A 129 -5.76 20.68 -35.57
C VAL A 129 -7.22 21.05 -35.80
N ASP A 130 -8.14 20.14 -35.47
CA ASP A 130 -9.58 20.40 -35.48
C ASP A 130 -9.89 21.51 -34.46
N PRO A 131 -10.29 22.73 -34.90
CA PRO A 131 -10.60 23.82 -33.98
C PRO A 131 -11.86 23.56 -33.14
N ALA A 132 -12.60 22.48 -33.42
CA ALA A 132 -13.77 22.06 -32.64
C ALA A 132 -13.43 21.17 -31.43
N LYS A 133 -12.20 20.65 -31.33
CA LYS A 133 -11.69 20.02 -30.11
C LYS A 133 -10.82 21.04 -29.38
N PRO A 134 -11.37 21.83 -28.44
CA PRO A 134 -10.52 22.66 -27.60
C PRO A 134 -9.50 21.76 -26.92
N ASP A 135 -8.23 22.18 -26.90
CA ASP A 135 -7.22 21.57 -26.02
C ASP A 135 -7.83 21.49 -24.63
N HIS A 136 -8.18 20.28 -24.22
CA HIS A 136 -8.82 20.07 -22.92
C HIS A 136 -7.72 20.29 -21.87
N TYR A 137 -7.71 21.48 -21.27
CA TYR A 137 -6.80 21.79 -20.19
C TYR A 137 -7.11 20.89 -19.01
N ASP A 138 -6.23 19.92 -18.75
CA ASP A 138 -6.30 19.05 -17.59
C ASP A 138 -5.63 19.75 -16.40
N GLU A 139 -6.43 20.47 -15.61
CA GLU A 139 -6.01 21.15 -14.38
C GLU A 139 -5.32 20.18 -13.42
N GLU A 140 -5.80 18.94 -13.31
CA GLU A 140 -5.21 17.96 -12.39
C GLU A 140 -3.85 17.48 -12.86
N LYS A 141 -3.66 17.30 -14.17
CA LYS A 141 -2.35 16.99 -14.75
C LYS A 141 -1.35 18.12 -14.49
N GLU A 142 -1.75 19.37 -14.70
CA GLU A 142 -0.89 20.51 -14.44
C GLU A 142 -0.55 20.66 -12.96
N GLU A 143 -1.52 20.47 -12.06
CA GLU A 143 -1.25 20.44 -10.62
C GLU A 143 -0.29 19.31 -10.22
N ARG A 144 -0.38 18.14 -10.84
CA ARG A 144 0.56 17.02 -10.61
C ARG A 144 1.95 17.31 -11.15
N LEU A 145 2.06 17.81 -12.37
CA LEU A 145 3.31 18.23 -13.01
C LEU A 145 3.99 19.33 -12.22
N GLN A 146 3.23 20.26 -11.65
CA GLN A 146 3.74 21.34 -10.81
C GLN A 146 4.03 20.88 -9.37
N GLY A 147 3.74 19.61 -9.03
CA GLY A 147 4.01 19.02 -7.72
C GLY A 147 3.03 19.43 -6.62
N PHE A 148 1.85 19.95 -6.97
CA PHE A 148 0.78 20.31 -6.04
C PHE A 148 -0.11 19.11 -5.66
N LYS A 149 -0.16 18.08 -6.51
CA LYS A 149 -0.88 16.83 -6.25
C LYS A 149 0.07 15.61 -6.28
N PRO A 150 -0.12 14.62 -5.39
CA PRO A 150 0.67 13.40 -5.42
C PRO A 150 0.26 12.50 -6.60
N ILE A 151 1.24 11.85 -7.22
CA ILE A 151 1.01 10.68 -8.09
C ILE A 151 1.51 9.44 -7.36
N ASN A 152 0.64 8.46 -7.18
CA ASN A 152 0.96 7.28 -6.37
C ASN A 152 1.52 6.13 -7.22
N CYS A 153 1.33 6.17 -8.52
CA CYS A 153 1.51 5.01 -9.37
C CYS A 153 2.96 4.69 -9.76
N PHE A 154 3.91 5.57 -9.43
CA PHE A 154 5.32 5.20 -9.50
C PHE A 154 5.83 4.54 -8.21
N ARG A 155 5.10 4.67 -7.09
CA ARG A 155 5.44 4.16 -5.75
C ARG A 155 4.94 2.73 -5.58
N THR A 156 5.63 1.78 -6.20
CA THR A 156 5.25 0.37 -6.25
C THR A 156 6.12 -0.52 -5.36
N GLN A 157 7.32 -0.07 -4.96
CA GLN A 157 8.24 -0.89 -4.17
C GLN A 157 8.13 -0.60 -2.67
N PRO A 158 7.96 -1.60 -1.80
CA PRO A 158 8.07 -1.45 -0.35
C PRO A 158 9.39 -0.84 0.08
N ASN A 159 9.34 0.07 1.07
CA ASN A 159 10.54 0.64 1.67
C ASN A 159 10.77 0.12 3.11
N ALA A 160 11.87 0.57 3.73
CA ALA A 160 12.23 0.20 5.09
C ALA A 160 11.17 0.56 6.15
N HIS A 161 10.34 1.58 5.90
CA HIS A 161 9.27 1.97 6.82
C HIS A 161 8.09 1.00 6.76
N LEU A 162 7.77 0.46 5.59
CA LEU A 162 6.80 -0.64 5.50
C LEU A 162 7.33 -1.87 6.22
N GLU A 163 8.60 -2.21 6.06
CA GLU A 163 9.21 -3.34 6.75
C GLU A 163 9.17 -3.18 8.29
N ALA A 164 9.45 -1.97 8.80
CA ALA A 164 9.31 -1.67 10.22
C ALA A 164 7.85 -1.79 10.71
N PHE A 165 6.88 -1.37 9.90
CA PHE A 165 5.46 -1.50 10.21
C PHE A 165 5.04 -2.97 10.26
N LEU A 166 5.44 -3.78 9.29
CA LEU A 166 5.23 -5.23 9.26
C LEU A 166 5.91 -5.94 10.44
N GLY A 167 7.10 -5.49 10.85
CA GLY A 167 7.76 -5.99 12.05
C GLY A 167 6.92 -5.76 13.31
N SER A 168 6.28 -4.59 13.41
CA SER A 168 5.37 -4.28 14.52
C SER A 168 4.13 -5.20 14.51
N MET A 169 3.59 -5.49 13.31
CA MET A 169 2.49 -6.46 13.15
C MET A 169 2.91 -7.86 13.59
N ALA A 170 4.07 -8.35 13.14
CA ALA A 170 4.58 -9.68 13.48
C ALA A 170 4.73 -9.84 15.01
N VAL A 171 5.32 -8.84 15.66
CA VAL A 171 5.47 -8.82 17.11
C VAL A 171 4.11 -8.84 17.83
N ALA A 172 3.11 -8.12 17.31
CA ALA A 172 1.77 -8.14 17.89
C ALA A 172 1.07 -9.50 17.67
N VAL A 173 1.17 -10.07 16.47
CA VAL A 173 0.63 -11.40 16.14
C VAL A 173 1.17 -12.47 17.09
N GLY A 174 2.46 -12.46 17.39
CA GLY A 174 3.07 -13.36 18.38
C GLY A 174 2.52 -13.22 19.82
N ARG A 175 1.73 -12.18 20.11
CA ARG A 175 1.07 -11.91 21.39
C ARG A 175 -0.45 -12.00 21.34
N MET A 176 -1.01 -12.54 20.25
CA MET A 176 -2.44 -12.79 20.07
C MET A 176 -2.74 -14.30 20.21
N PRO A 177 -2.96 -14.82 21.43
CA PRO A 177 -3.03 -16.28 21.66
C PRO A 177 -4.22 -16.98 21.00
N LYS A 178 -5.27 -16.24 20.64
CA LYS A 178 -6.47 -16.81 20.00
C LYS A 178 -6.56 -16.50 18.51
N LEU A 179 -5.55 -15.85 17.95
CA LEU A 179 -5.57 -15.43 16.55
C LEU A 179 -5.64 -16.65 15.64
N ARG A 180 -6.61 -16.64 14.73
CA ARG A 180 -6.78 -17.65 13.68
C ARG A 180 -6.42 -17.10 12.33
N TYR A 181 -6.67 -15.82 12.12
CA TYR A 181 -6.51 -15.17 10.84
C TYR A 181 -6.13 -13.70 11.02
N PHE A 182 -5.06 -13.28 10.35
CA PHE A 182 -4.60 -11.91 10.28
C PHE A 182 -4.31 -11.57 8.84
N ALA A 183 -4.89 -10.48 8.32
CA ALA A 183 -4.42 -9.92 7.05
C ALA A 183 -4.24 -8.41 7.14
N ALA A 184 -3.21 -7.92 6.49
CA ALA A 184 -2.92 -6.50 6.33
C ALA A 184 -2.52 -6.22 4.89
N GLY A 185 -3.07 -5.18 4.28
CA GLY A 185 -2.75 -4.85 2.90
C GLY A 185 -3.05 -3.42 2.51
N ALA A 186 -2.46 -3.01 1.39
CA ALA A 186 -2.68 -1.73 0.76
C ALA A 186 -2.90 -1.93 -0.74
N ASP A 187 -3.88 -1.24 -1.30
CA ASP A 187 -4.06 -1.16 -2.75
C ASP A 187 -3.00 -0.21 -3.32
N VAL A 188 -2.23 -0.67 -4.31
CA VAL A 188 -1.31 0.16 -5.08
C VAL A 188 -2.06 0.70 -6.29
N ALA A 189 -1.93 2.00 -6.54
CA ALA A 189 -2.69 2.67 -7.59
C ALA A 189 -2.42 2.04 -8.96
N HIS A 190 -3.51 1.73 -9.68
CA HIS A 190 -3.44 1.27 -11.07
C HIS A 190 -2.83 2.35 -11.95
N CYS A 191 -1.94 1.97 -12.87
CA CYS A 191 -1.50 2.88 -13.92
C CYS A 191 -1.13 2.13 -15.19
N LYS A 192 -0.97 2.88 -16.28
CA LYS A 192 -0.59 2.31 -17.55
C LYS A 192 0.77 1.61 -17.51
N ARG A 193 1.71 2.12 -16.69
CA ARG A 193 3.03 1.50 -16.45
C ARG A 193 2.90 0.08 -15.90
N THR A 194 1.84 -0.20 -15.14
CA THR A 194 1.55 -1.52 -14.58
C THR A 194 0.58 -2.33 -15.46
N GLY A 195 0.35 -1.89 -16.69
CA GLY A 195 -0.62 -2.50 -17.61
C GLY A 195 -2.06 -2.41 -17.09
N TYR A 196 -2.35 -1.44 -16.22
CA TYR A 196 -3.61 -1.33 -15.47
C TYR A 196 -3.95 -2.55 -14.59
N ALA A 197 -2.99 -3.46 -14.37
CA ALA A 197 -3.21 -4.59 -13.50
C ALA A 197 -3.49 -4.11 -12.07
N ARG A 198 -4.41 -4.78 -11.38
CA ARG A 198 -4.60 -4.56 -9.94
C ARG A 198 -3.37 -5.06 -9.21
N GLN A 199 -2.71 -4.13 -8.53
CA GLN A 199 -1.56 -4.42 -7.69
C GLN A 199 -2.02 -4.20 -6.25
N SER A 200 -2.08 -5.28 -5.48
CA SER A 200 -2.28 -5.18 -4.04
C SER A 200 -1.06 -5.74 -3.33
N PHE A 201 -0.64 -5.04 -2.28
CA PHE A 201 0.26 -5.59 -1.30
C PHE A 201 -0.61 -6.22 -0.23
N GLU A 202 -0.58 -7.54 -0.08
CA GLU A 202 -1.41 -8.26 0.88
C GLU A 202 -0.59 -9.27 1.64
N PHE A 203 -0.64 -9.13 2.95
CA PHE A 203 0.04 -9.97 3.92
C PHE A 203 -1.02 -10.77 4.67
N GLU A 204 -1.05 -12.10 4.52
CA GLU A 204 -2.05 -12.97 5.15
C GLU A 204 -1.39 -14.07 5.99
N PHE A 205 -1.69 -14.08 7.28
CA PHE A 205 -1.30 -15.10 8.24
C PHE A 205 -2.52 -15.93 8.67
N THR A 206 -2.43 -17.24 8.50
CA THR A 206 -3.40 -18.20 9.02
C THR A 206 -2.74 -19.07 10.09
N ALA A 207 -3.28 -19.05 11.31
CA ALA A 207 -2.77 -19.85 12.41
C ALA A 207 -3.20 -21.32 12.29
N VAL A 208 -2.51 -22.19 13.02
CA VAL A 208 -2.86 -23.62 13.12
C VAL A 208 -4.27 -23.78 13.69
N GLN A 209 -5.17 -24.44 12.96
CA GLN A 209 -6.52 -24.76 13.45
C GLN A 209 -6.64 -26.18 14.02
N ASP A 210 -5.76 -27.11 13.63
CA ASP A 210 -5.76 -28.52 14.04
C ASP A 210 -4.33 -29.09 14.03
N ASP A 211 -4.05 -30.18 14.75
CA ASP A 211 -2.72 -30.82 14.86
C ASP A 211 -2.12 -31.25 13.50
N ARG A 212 -2.92 -31.21 12.42
CA ARG A 212 -2.54 -31.57 11.05
C ARG A 212 -2.22 -30.37 10.16
N GLU A 213 -2.66 -29.17 10.55
CA GLU A 213 -2.45 -27.95 9.78
C GLU A 213 -1.25 -27.19 10.35
N LYS A 214 -0.46 -26.58 9.47
CA LYS A 214 0.66 -25.72 9.87
C LYS A 214 0.24 -24.27 9.69
N ALA A 215 0.77 -23.39 10.55
CA ALA A 215 0.61 -21.96 10.36
C ALA A 215 1.19 -21.59 9.00
N ARG A 216 0.50 -20.72 8.26
CA ARG A 216 0.91 -20.32 6.92
C ARG A 216 0.97 -18.81 6.82
N LEU A 217 1.88 -18.36 5.98
CA LEU A 217 2.00 -16.97 5.63
C LEU A 217 1.99 -16.82 4.12
N HIS A 218 0.90 -16.27 3.60
CA HIS A 218 0.77 -15.92 2.20
C HIS A 218 1.11 -14.44 2.02
N TRP A 219 1.88 -14.15 0.98
CA TRP A 219 2.35 -12.80 0.74
C TRP A 219 2.32 -12.42 -0.73
N THR A 220 1.46 -11.44 -1.05
CA THR A 220 1.35 -10.85 -2.38
C THR A 220 2.20 -9.58 -2.44
N VAL A 221 3.25 -9.59 -3.26
CA VAL A 221 4.31 -8.56 -3.29
C VAL A 221 4.78 -8.22 -4.70
N PRO A 222 5.43 -7.06 -4.92
CA PRO A 222 6.05 -6.78 -6.21
C PRO A 222 7.17 -7.77 -6.55
N GLN A 223 7.39 -7.99 -7.84
CA GLN A 223 8.47 -8.83 -8.34
C GLN A 223 9.83 -8.42 -7.73
N GLY A 224 10.60 -9.44 -7.29
CA GLY A 224 11.96 -9.27 -6.77
C GLY A 224 12.05 -8.82 -5.30
N TRP A 225 10.94 -8.45 -4.67
CA TRP A 225 10.94 -8.08 -3.27
C TRP A 225 10.80 -9.28 -2.32
N ARG A 226 11.51 -9.24 -1.18
CA ARG A 226 11.56 -10.29 -0.16
C ARG A 226 11.64 -9.69 1.23
N MET A 227 11.24 -10.46 2.26
CA MET A 227 11.46 -10.06 3.66
C MET A 227 12.94 -9.79 3.87
N GLY A 228 13.28 -8.72 4.58
CA GLY A 228 14.59 -8.64 5.16
C GLY A 228 14.75 -9.70 6.26
N GLY A 229 16.00 -10.10 6.48
CA GLY A 229 16.33 -11.16 7.46
C GLY A 229 15.77 -10.94 8.87
N PRO A 230 15.66 -9.71 9.42
CA PRO A 230 15.01 -9.49 10.72
C PRO A 230 13.52 -9.85 10.73
N LEU A 231 12.77 -9.43 9.71
CA LEU A 231 11.34 -9.71 9.59
C LEU A 231 11.10 -11.20 9.37
N GLU A 232 11.91 -11.82 8.52
CA GLU A 232 11.85 -13.26 8.25
C GLU A 232 12.04 -14.08 9.53
N LYS A 233 13.03 -13.73 10.35
CA LYS A 233 13.29 -14.39 11.65
C LYS A 233 12.13 -14.25 12.63
N LEU A 234 11.45 -13.10 12.65
CA LEU A 234 10.25 -12.91 13.48
C LEU A 234 9.16 -13.88 13.06
N TRP A 235 8.88 -13.98 11.76
CA TRP A 235 7.87 -14.90 11.24
C TRP A 235 8.25 -16.37 11.41
N GLN A 236 9.52 -16.74 11.23
CA GLN A 236 10.02 -18.08 11.53
C GLN A 236 9.80 -18.44 13.01
N SER A 237 9.96 -17.50 13.93
CA SER A 237 9.69 -17.76 15.36
C SER A 237 8.21 -17.98 15.69
N ILE A 238 7.30 -17.46 14.85
CA ILE A 238 5.85 -17.58 15.03
C ILE A 238 5.31 -18.83 14.33
N ILE A 239 5.78 -19.12 13.11
CA ILE A 239 5.29 -20.18 12.23
C ILE A 239 6.03 -21.51 12.46
N GLY A 240 7.30 -21.44 12.87
CA GLY A 240 8.20 -22.58 13.00
C GLY A 240 9.11 -22.80 11.77
N ASP A 241 10.12 -23.65 11.93
CA ASP A 241 11.23 -23.85 10.98
C ASP A 241 10.86 -24.51 9.63
N TYR A 242 9.59 -24.84 9.40
CA TYR A 242 9.16 -25.47 8.15
C TYR A 242 8.64 -24.41 7.18
N GLU A 243 9.29 -24.28 6.01
CA GLU A 243 8.95 -23.34 4.94
C GLU A 243 7.43 -23.29 4.66
N THR A 244 6.77 -22.27 5.20
CA THR A 244 5.33 -22.05 5.00
C THR A 244 5.04 -20.58 4.64
N VAL A 245 6.04 -19.90 4.08
CA VAL A 245 5.92 -18.55 3.52
C VAL A 245 5.76 -18.68 2.01
N ASP A 246 4.55 -18.47 1.52
CA ASP A 246 4.19 -18.51 0.10
C ASP A 246 4.26 -17.08 -0.46
N TYR A 247 5.06 -16.89 -1.51
CA TYR A 247 5.18 -15.60 -2.19
C TYR A 247 4.43 -15.62 -3.51
N GLU A 248 3.44 -14.76 -3.65
CA GLU A 248 2.77 -14.43 -4.90
C GLU A 248 3.33 -13.10 -5.41
N GLN A 249 3.90 -13.12 -6.62
CA GLN A 249 4.50 -11.92 -7.20
C GLN A 249 3.66 -11.39 -8.35
N TRP A 250 3.58 -10.07 -8.45
CA TRP A 250 3.03 -9.34 -9.59
C TRP A 250 4.05 -8.38 -10.21
#